data_AF-A0A227P7W0-F1
#
_entry.id   AF-A0A227P7W0-F1
#
_cell.length_a   1.000
_cell.length_b   1.000
_cell.length_c   1.000
_cell.angle_alpha   90.00
_cell.angle_beta   90.00
_cell.angle_gamma   90.00
#
_symmetry.space_group_name_H-M   'P 1'
#
loop_
_entity.id
_entity.type
_entity.pdbx_description
1 polymer ?
#
loop_
_entity_poly.entity_id
_entity_poly.type
_entity_poly.pdbx_seq_one_letter_code
_entity_poly.pdbx_strand_id
1 'polypeptide(L)'
;MKISKKILIILFIIVGLSFQQKDRFVGKIVAEWLDDGRKMKLLKDFSYIDPAGKTWKAPAGSVVDGASIPKSFWCIIGGPYEENYRMASVVHDYYCEKPYTEKWEDVHKMFYNACITGGVTEIKAKLMYGAILAGGPRWEINSNKNAGNKSKYISIKVITPQDKFEGIARWIEQKNPEIQKIADTLNTVVQEIDIAKN
;
A
#
# COMPACT_ATOMS: atom_id res chain seq x y z
N MET A 1 -48.85 -52.12 -13.09
CA MET A 1 -48.19 -51.47 -11.93
C MET A 1 -46.69 -51.70 -12.01
N LYS A 2 -45.89 -50.63 -12.12
CA LYS A 2 -44.50 -50.43 -11.65
C LYS A 2 -43.58 -49.69 -12.64
N ILE A 3 -43.62 -48.37 -12.48
CA ILE A 3 -42.51 -47.40 -12.31
C ILE A 3 -41.46 -47.35 -13.44
N SER A 4 -41.59 -46.31 -14.25
CA SER A 4 -40.63 -45.87 -15.27
C SER A 4 -39.30 -45.44 -14.65
N LYS A 5 -38.20 -45.90 -15.24
CA LYS A 5 -36.85 -45.37 -15.03
C LYS A 5 -36.79 -43.90 -15.43
N LYS A 6 -36.82 -42.98 -14.45
CA LYS A 6 -36.30 -41.62 -14.61
C LYS A 6 -35.12 -41.48 -13.68
N ILE A 7 -33.92 -41.61 -14.25
CA ILE A 7 -32.66 -41.28 -13.61
C ILE A 7 -32.65 -39.76 -13.45
N LEU A 8 -32.86 -39.30 -12.21
CA LEU A 8 -32.71 -37.89 -11.85
C LEU A 8 -31.22 -37.66 -11.52
N ILE A 9 -30.45 -37.25 -12.53
CA ILE A 9 -29.10 -36.73 -12.32
C ILE A 9 -29.27 -35.32 -11.75
N ILE A 10 -29.15 -35.19 -10.42
CA ILE A 10 -29.02 -33.89 -9.76
C ILE A 10 -27.58 -33.43 -10.00
N LEU A 11 -27.40 -32.59 -11.01
CA LEU A 11 -26.15 -31.89 -11.26
C LEU A 11 -25.97 -30.83 -10.16
N PHE A 12 -25.17 -31.15 -9.13
CA PHE A 12 -24.72 -30.17 -8.16
C PHE A 12 -23.75 -29.20 -8.86
N ILE A 13 -24.29 -28.16 -9.49
CA ILE A 13 -23.51 -26.99 -9.87
C ILE A 13 -23.19 -26.26 -8.57
N ILE A 14 -22.07 -26.61 -7.93
CA ILE A 14 -21.47 -25.77 -6.90
C ILE A 14 -20.93 -24.55 -7.63
N VAL A 15 -21.78 -23.54 -7.82
CA VAL A 15 -21.30 -22.19 -8.13
C VAL A 15 -20.56 -21.77 -6.87
N GLY A 16 -19.23 -21.82 -6.94
CA GLY A 16 -18.36 -21.26 -5.90
C GLY A 16 -18.60 -19.75 -5.84
N LEU A 17 -19.58 -19.33 -5.04
CA LEU A 17 -19.73 -17.95 -4.60
C LEU A 17 -18.53 -17.67 -3.69
N SER A 18 -17.45 -17.19 -4.29
CA SER A 18 -16.35 -16.58 -3.54
C SER A 18 -16.94 -15.46 -2.70
N PHE A 19 -17.06 -15.68 -1.39
CA PHE A 19 -17.51 -14.67 -0.46
C PHE A 19 -16.44 -13.57 -0.46
N GLN A 20 -16.64 -12.50 -1.23
CA GLN A 20 -15.70 -11.39 -1.29
C GLN A 20 -15.78 -10.68 0.06
N GLN A 21 -14.82 -10.97 0.93
CA GLN A 21 -14.73 -10.32 2.22
C GLN A 21 -14.46 -8.83 1.97
N LYS A 22 -15.36 -7.96 2.46
CA LYS A 22 -15.21 -6.51 2.33
C LYS A 22 -13.91 -6.04 3.00
N ASP A 23 -13.17 -5.21 2.29
CA ASP A 23 -12.01 -4.48 2.77
C ASP A 23 -12.36 -3.66 4.02
N ARG A 24 -11.47 -3.64 5.00
CA ARG A 24 -11.70 -2.95 6.28
C ARG A 24 -10.45 -2.84 7.13
N PHE A 25 -10.46 -1.87 8.02
CA PHE A 25 -9.51 -1.83 9.13
C PHE A 25 -9.97 -2.71 10.31
N VAL A 26 -9.01 -3.28 11.02
CA VAL A 26 -9.23 -4.14 12.19
C VAL A 26 -8.40 -3.60 13.35
N GLY A 27 -9.08 -3.34 14.47
CA GLY A 27 -8.49 -2.73 15.67
C GLY A 27 -8.65 -1.21 15.72
N LYS A 28 -8.13 -0.61 16.79
CA LYS A 28 -8.06 0.85 16.98
C LYS A 28 -6.59 1.23 17.06
N ILE A 29 -6.22 2.34 16.43
CA ILE A 29 -4.90 2.92 16.61
C ILE A 29 -4.83 3.47 18.04
N VAL A 30 -3.99 2.86 18.86
CA VAL A 30 -3.62 3.33 20.18
C VAL A 30 -2.11 3.44 20.16
N ALA A 31 -1.59 4.64 20.38
CA ALA A 31 -0.17 4.93 20.22
C ALA A 31 0.28 6.01 21.21
N GLU A 32 1.58 6.05 21.48
CA GLU A 32 2.24 7.11 22.24
C GLU A 32 3.20 7.89 21.32
N TRP A 33 3.27 9.20 21.51
CA TRP A 33 4.25 10.04 20.81
C TRP A 33 5.65 9.77 21.35
N LEU A 34 6.62 9.69 20.44
CA LEU A 34 8.04 9.69 20.80
C LEU A 34 8.56 11.13 20.90
N ASP A 35 9.70 11.30 21.58
CA ASP A 35 10.29 12.61 21.90
C ASP A 35 10.67 13.46 20.67
N ASP A 36 10.68 12.88 19.46
CA ASP A 36 11.00 13.57 18.21
C ASP A 36 9.84 14.39 17.62
N GLY A 37 8.66 14.33 18.23
CA GLY A 37 7.47 15.11 17.83
C GLY A 37 6.84 14.70 16.51
N ARG A 38 7.23 13.57 15.91
CA ARG A 38 6.68 13.06 14.65
C ARG A 38 6.32 11.57 14.71
N LYS A 39 7.19 10.78 15.33
CA LYS A 39 7.00 9.34 15.38
C LYS A 39 6.05 8.97 16.51
N MET A 40 5.25 7.95 16.25
CA MET A 40 4.40 7.32 17.24
C MET A 40 4.77 5.85 17.35
N LYS A 41 4.73 5.31 18.57
CA LYS A 41 4.85 3.88 18.83
C LYS A 41 3.48 3.29 19.08
N LEU A 42 3.11 2.25 18.35
CA LEU A 42 1.84 1.55 18.53
C LEU A 42 1.83 0.81 19.88
N LEU A 43 0.77 0.99 20.67
CA LEU A 43 0.52 0.28 21.92
C LEU A 43 -0.37 -0.96 21.72
N LYS A 44 -1.06 -1.06 20.58
CA LYS A 44 -1.91 -2.19 20.22
C LYS A 44 -1.69 -2.56 18.76
N ASP A 45 -1.94 -3.83 18.44
CA ASP A 45 -1.98 -4.32 17.07
C ASP A 45 -3.06 -3.56 16.27
N PHE A 46 -2.70 -3.23 15.04
CA PHE A 46 -3.60 -2.63 14.06
C PHE A 46 -3.44 -3.35 12.72
N SER A 47 -4.53 -3.51 11.96
CA SER A 47 -4.47 -4.22 10.68
C SER A 47 -5.42 -3.66 9.65
N TYR A 48 -5.11 -3.93 8.39
CA TYR A 48 -5.95 -3.65 7.24
C TYR A 48 -6.16 -4.94 6.43
N ILE A 49 -7.41 -5.25 6.07
CA ILE A 49 -7.76 -6.33 5.16
C ILE A 49 -8.05 -5.69 3.81
N ASP A 50 -7.25 -6.02 2.80
CA ASP A 50 -7.36 -5.45 1.46
C ASP A 50 -8.49 -6.10 0.63
N PRO A 51 -8.82 -5.56 -0.56
CA PRO A 51 -9.87 -6.13 -1.41
C PRO A 51 -9.61 -7.56 -1.90
N ALA A 52 -8.37 -8.05 -1.83
CA ALA A 52 -8.01 -9.42 -2.14
C ALA A 52 -8.11 -10.35 -0.90
N GLY A 53 -8.48 -9.81 0.27
CA GLY A 53 -8.59 -10.55 1.53
C GLY A 53 -7.27 -10.73 2.27
N LYS A 54 -6.16 -10.12 1.80
CA LYS A 54 -4.88 -10.20 2.50
C LYS A 54 -4.91 -9.29 3.72
N THR A 55 -4.41 -9.80 4.85
CA THR A 55 -4.27 -9.03 6.09
C THR A 55 -2.87 -8.41 6.18
N TRP A 56 -2.84 -7.09 6.25
CA TRP A 56 -1.65 -6.27 6.46
C TRP A 56 -1.62 -5.86 7.93
N LYS A 57 -0.70 -6.43 8.71
CA LYS A 57 -0.66 -6.27 10.17
C LYS A 57 0.52 -5.39 10.61
N ALA A 58 0.22 -4.32 11.32
CA ALA A 58 1.18 -3.53 12.09
C ALA A 58 1.08 -3.94 13.58
N PRO A 59 2.06 -4.68 14.13
CA PRO A 59 2.03 -5.13 15.52
C PRO A 59 2.24 -3.99 16.52
N ALA A 60 1.78 -4.21 17.77
CA ALA A 60 2.18 -3.37 18.88
C ALA A 60 3.72 -3.30 18.98
N GLY A 61 4.24 -2.12 19.31
CA GLY A 61 5.66 -1.81 19.33
C GLY A 61 6.20 -1.25 18.02
N SER A 62 5.47 -1.32 16.90
CA SER A 62 5.88 -0.68 15.66
C SER A 62 5.95 0.84 15.80
N VAL A 63 6.97 1.43 15.19
CA VAL A 63 7.17 2.88 15.12
C VAL A 63 6.73 3.37 13.74
N VAL A 64 5.85 4.36 13.71
CA VAL A 64 5.25 4.94 12.49
C VAL A 64 5.48 6.45 12.48
N ASP A 65 5.48 7.09 11.31
CA ASP A 65 5.80 8.52 11.16
C ASP A 65 4.76 9.34 10.38
N GLY A 66 3.65 8.70 9.99
CA GLY A 66 2.45 9.34 9.46
C GLY A 66 2.38 9.42 7.96
N ALA A 67 3.06 8.48 7.30
CA ALA A 67 3.26 8.28 5.86
C ALA A 67 4.66 8.73 5.41
N SER A 68 5.39 7.77 4.82
CA SER A 68 6.66 7.96 4.12
C SER A 68 6.50 8.69 2.77
N ILE A 69 5.71 9.78 2.76
CA ILE A 69 5.49 10.63 1.57
C ILE A 69 6.43 11.83 1.64
N PRO A 70 7.21 12.12 0.58
CA PRO A 70 8.08 13.29 0.54
C PRO A 70 7.34 14.59 0.88
N LYS A 71 7.97 15.41 1.74
CA LYS A 71 7.41 16.70 2.19
C LYS A 71 7.03 17.63 1.04
N SER A 72 7.74 17.54 -0.10
CA SER A 72 7.45 18.31 -1.31
C SER A 72 6.04 18.08 -1.86
N PHE A 73 5.42 16.94 -1.53
CA PHE A 73 4.07 16.62 -2.00
C PHE A 73 2.97 17.04 -1.00
N TRP A 74 3.31 17.42 0.24
CA TRP A 74 2.31 17.70 1.29
C TRP A 74 1.35 18.84 0.93
N CYS A 75 1.76 19.82 0.12
CA CYS A 75 0.87 20.89 -0.35
C CYS A 75 -0.31 20.37 -1.20
N ILE A 76 -0.18 19.19 -1.81
CA ILE A 76 -1.18 18.61 -2.72
C ILE A 76 -2.03 17.58 -1.96
N ILE A 77 -1.43 16.82 -1.05
CA ILE A 77 -2.06 15.64 -0.45
C ILE A 77 -2.47 15.80 1.02
N GLY A 78 -1.91 16.78 1.74
CA GLY A 78 -2.02 16.92 3.20
C GLY A 78 -0.75 16.49 3.94
N GLY A 79 -0.56 17.00 5.15
CA GLY A 79 0.55 16.65 6.05
C GLY A 79 0.28 15.38 6.87
N PRO A 80 1.29 14.82 7.56
CA PRO A 80 1.22 13.50 8.20
C PRO A 80 0.05 13.31 9.15
N TYR A 81 -0.50 12.10 9.17
CA TYR A 81 -1.66 11.71 10.00
C TYR A 81 -2.95 12.51 9.75
N GLU A 82 -3.09 13.19 8.62
CA GLU A 82 -4.32 13.93 8.33
C GLU A 82 -5.50 13.04 7.94
N GLU A 83 -6.69 13.55 8.27
CA GLU A 83 -7.99 13.08 7.76
C GLU A 83 -8.18 11.54 7.76
N ASN A 84 -8.63 11.01 6.61
CA ASN A 84 -9.11 9.67 6.35
C ASN A 84 -7.98 8.69 6.01
N TYR A 85 -6.75 9.17 5.79
CA TYR A 85 -5.62 8.31 5.40
C TYR A 85 -4.68 7.96 6.56
N ARG A 86 -4.86 8.57 7.74
CA ARG A 86 -4.10 8.22 8.96
C ARG A 86 -4.06 6.70 9.22
N MET A 87 -5.17 6.01 8.96
CA MET A 87 -5.24 4.56 9.14
C MET A 87 -4.41 3.81 8.09
N ALA A 88 -4.40 4.28 6.85
CA ALA A 88 -3.57 3.74 5.78
C ALA A 88 -2.08 3.95 6.05
N SER A 89 -1.69 5.10 6.59
CA SER A 89 -0.28 5.40 6.86
C SER A 89 0.35 4.46 7.89
N VAL A 90 -0.39 4.03 8.92
CA VAL A 90 0.14 3.13 9.96
C VAL A 90 0.61 1.79 9.38
N VAL A 91 -0.20 1.18 8.51
CA VAL A 91 0.19 -0.08 7.87
C VAL A 91 1.26 0.14 6.81
N HIS A 92 1.20 1.25 6.07
CA HIS A 92 2.22 1.58 5.07
C HIS A 92 3.61 1.78 5.70
N ASP A 93 3.71 2.60 6.74
CA ASP A 93 4.98 2.87 7.44
C ASP A 93 5.61 1.58 7.96
N TYR A 94 4.82 0.68 8.56
CA TYR A 94 5.33 -0.60 9.05
C TYR A 94 5.93 -1.47 7.92
N TYR A 95 5.25 -1.56 6.77
CA TYR A 95 5.72 -2.39 5.66
C TYR A 95 6.81 -1.71 4.81
N CYS A 96 7.01 -0.39 4.96
CA CYS A 96 8.13 0.34 4.39
C CYS A 96 9.41 0.29 5.24
N GLU A 97 9.40 -0.43 6.36
CA GLU A 97 10.54 -0.60 7.26
C GLU A 97 11.16 -2.01 7.15
N LYS A 98 12.43 -2.11 7.54
CA LYS A 98 13.15 -3.40 7.56
C LYS A 98 12.73 -4.25 8.77
N PRO A 99 12.73 -5.59 8.65
CA PRO A 99 12.97 -6.37 7.43
C PRO A 99 11.80 -6.25 6.45
N TYR A 100 12.08 -6.01 5.17
CA TYR A 100 11.01 -5.99 4.16
C TYR A 100 10.44 -7.39 3.97
N THR A 101 9.14 -7.51 4.11
CA THR A 101 8.39 -8.78 4.01
C THR A 101 7.55 -8.86 2.74
N GLU A 102 7.39 -7.73 2.04
CA GLU A 102 6.51 -7.56 0.88
C GLU A 102 7.22 -6.74 -0.19
N LYS A 103 6.77 -6.84 -1.44
CA LYS A 103 7.28 -5.98 -2.52
C LYS A 103 6.78 -4.55 -2.35
N TRP A 104 7.62 -3.58 -2.69
CA TRP A 104 7.27 -2.16 -2.54
C TRP A 104 6.04 -1.79 -3.37
N GLU A 105 5.85 -2.40 -4.54
CA GLU A 105 4.70 -2.20 -5.42
C GLU A 105 3.39 -2.59 -4.72
N ASP A 106 3.41 -3.74 -4.04
CA ASP A 106 2.25 -4.27 -3.32
C ASP A 106 1.94 -3.42 -2.08
N VAL A 107 2.98 -2.94 -1.38
CA VAL A 107 2.83 -2.03 -0.22
C VAL A 107 2.22 -0.70 -0.62
N HIS A 108 2.70 -0.09 -1.71
CA HIS A 108 2.18 1.21 -2.17
C HIS A 108 0.77 1.08 -2.76
N LYS A 109 0.46 -0.04 -3.44
CA LYS A 109 -0.91 -0.36 -3.88
C LYS A 109 -1.84 -0.62 -2.70
N MET A 110 -1.36 -1.29 -1.65
CA MET A 110 -2.11 -1.49 -0.42
C MET A 110 -2.48 -0.15 0.22
N PHE A 111 -1.55 0.81 0.28
CA PHE A 111 -1.82 2.15 0.79
C PHE A 111 -2.94 2.84 0.01
N TYR A 112 -2.92 2.78 -1.33
CA TYR A 112 -4.02 3.30 -2.16
C TYR A 112 -5.37 2.70 -1.76
N ASN A 113 -5.45 1.37 -1.66
CA ASN A 113 -6.70 0.70 -1.29
C ASN A 113 -7.15 1.12 0.12
N ALA A 114 -6.23 1.16 1.08
CA ALA A 114 -6.52 1.56 2.46
C ALA A 114 -7.02 3.01 2.55
N CYS A 115 -6.51 3.92 1.71
CA CYS A 115 -7.04 5.28 1.60
C CYS A 115 -8.50 5.27 1.14
N ILE A 116 -8.85 4.49 0.13
CA ILE A 116 -10.25 4.34 -0.34
C ILE A 116 -11.12 3.77 0.80
N THR A 117 -10.68 2.72 1.49
CA THR A 117 -11.40 2.14 2.63
C THR A 117 -11.60 3.15 3.76
N GLY A 118 -10.61 4.03 3.98
CA GLY A 118 -10.67 5.10 4.98
C GLY A 118 -11.59 6.26 4.61
N GLY A 119 -12.10 6.30 3.36
CA GLY A 119 -12.98 7.36 2.88
C GLY A 119 -12.24 8.54 2.23
N VAL A 120 -10.98 8.36 1.82
CA VAL A 120 -10.30 9.31 0.94
C VAL A 120 -10.97 9.27 -0.43
N THR A 121 -11.28 10.44 -1.01
CA THR A 121 -11.84 10.50 -2.37
C THR A 121 -10.90 9.83 -3.37
N GLU A 122 -11.44 9.17 -4.40
CA GLU A 122 -10.64 8.43 -5.39
C GLU A 122 -9.52 9.26 -6.00
N ILE A 123 -9.80 10.49 -6.44
CA ILE A 123 -8.81 11.39 -7.04
C ILE A 123 -7.68 11.70 -6.04
N LYS A 124 -8.02 12.07 -4.79
CA LYS A 124 -7.02 12.32 -3.73
C LYS A 124 -6.17 11.08 -3.43
N ALA A 125 -6.78 9.89 -3.38
CA ALA A 125 -6.06 8.64 -3.19
C ALA A 125 -5.10 8.33 -4.36
N LYS A 126 -5.52 8.60 -5.60
CA LYS A 126 -4.67 8.47 -6.79
C LYS A 126 -3.50 9.46 -6.80
N LEU A 127 -3.73 10.71 -6.36
CA LEU A 127 -2.67 11.71 -6.17
C LEU A 127 -1.66 11.26 -5.12
N MET A 128 -2.12 10.75 -3.98
CA MET A 128 -1.25 10.20 -2.94
C MET A 128 -0.46 8.99 -3.43
N TYR A 129 -1.11 8.07 -4.16
CA TYR A 129 -0.45 6.92 -4.79
C TYR A 129 0.64 7.37 -5.77
N GLY A 130 0.34 8.36 -6.62
CA GLY A 130 1.32 8.96 -7.52
C GLY A 130 2.51 9.58 -6.77
N ALA A 131 2.26 10.32 -5.69
CA ALA A 131 3.31 10.95 -4.87
C ALA A 131 4.26 9.91 -4.25
N ILE A 132 3.71 8.79 -3.75
CA ILE A 132 4.50 7.68 -3.21
C ILE A 132 5.32 7.00 -4.31
N LEU A 133 4.75 6.79 -5.49
CA LEU A 133 5.49 6.23 -6.62
C LEU A 133 6.63 7.14 -7.11
N ALA A 134 6.43 8.46 -7.01
CA ALA A 134 7.36 9.47 -7.48
C ALA A 134 8.58 9.68 -6.55
N GLY A 135 8.47 9.36 -5.26
CA GLY A 135 9.58 9.59 -4.33
C GLY A 135 9.55 8.82 -3.00
N GLY A 136 8.62 7.88 -2.85
CA GLY A 136 8.60 6.94 -1.72
C GLY A 136 9.72 5.90 -1.81
N PRO A 137 10.00 5.18 -0.71
CA PRO A 137 11.04 4.16 -0.67
C PRO A 137 10.71 3.01 -1.62
N ARG A 138 11.75 2.46 -2.28
CA ARG A 138 11.70 1.22 -3.05
C ARG A 138 12.78 0.27 -2.55
N TRP A 139 12.54 -1.03 -2.71
CA TRP A 139 13.51 -2.03 -2.30
C TRP A 139 13.42 -3.31 -3.12
N GLU A 140 14.56 -3.99 -3.26
CA GLU A 140 14.64 -5.35 -3.79
C GLU A 140 14.96 -6.33 -2.66
N ILE A 141 14.27 -7.48 -2.70
CA ILE A 141 14.48 -8.58 -1.75
C ILE A 141 15.33 -9.66 -2.44
N ASN A 142 16.63 -9.69 -2.14
CA ASN A 142 17.53 -10.72 -2.67
C ASN A 142 17.53 -11.94 -1.75
N SER A 143 16.75 -12.96 -2.12
CA SER A 143 16.76 -14.28 -1.48
C SER A 143 17.91 -15.13 -2.03
N ASN A 144 19.15 -14.86 -1.61
CA ASN A 144 20.25 -15.78 -1.92
C ASN A 144 20.10 -17.05 -1.07
N LYS A 145 19.62 -18.13 -1.67
CA LYS A 145 19.32 -19.40 -0.98
C LYS A 145 20.55 -20.20 -0.51
N ASN A 146 21.77 -19.78 -0.87
CA ASN A 146 22.99 -20.59 -0.73
C ASN A 146 24.05 -20.05 0.25
N ALA A 147 23.77 -18.99 1.03
CA ALA A 147 24.69 -18.54 2.07
C ALA A 147 23.90 -18.33 3.36
N GLY A 148 24.40 -18.88 4.47
CA GLY A 148 23.77 -18.86 5.78
C GLY A 148 23.15 -17.51 6.15
N ASN A 149 21.81 -17.47 6.07
CA ASN A 149 20.87 -16.65 6.82
C ASN A 149 21.21 -15.17 7.07
N LYS A 150 21.17 -14.32 6.02
CA LYS A 150 20.62 -12.95 6.09
C LYS A 150 20.02 -12.56 4.74
N SER A 151 18.71 -12.27 4.69
CA SER A 151 18.10 -11.63 3.52
C SER A 151 18.83 -10.32 3.22
N LYS A 152 19.34 -10.15 2.00
CA LYS A 152 19.98 -8.91 1.58
C LYS A 152 18.92 -8.02 0.94
N TYR A 153 18.73 -6.83 1.49
CA TYR A 153 17.82 -5.83 0.96
C TYR A 153 18.61 -4.73 0.25
N ILE A 154 18.23 -4.38 -0.96
CA ILE A 154 18.78 -3.22 -1.68
C ILE A 154 17.72 -2.13 -1.62
N SER A 155 18.01 -1.02 -0.93
CA SER A 155 17.14 0.16 -0.96
C SER A 155 17.45 0.98 -2.21
N ILE A 156 16.41 1.35 -2.94
CA ILE A 156 16.51 2.17 -4.16
C ILE A 156 15.94 3.55 -3.83
N LYS A 157 16.73 4.59 -4.07
CA LYS A 157 16.26 5.97 -3.96
C LYS A 157 15.64 6.37 -5.28
N VAL A 158 14.43 6.91 -5.25
CA VAL A 158 13.75 7.41 -6.44
C VAL A 158 13.63 8.92 -6.38
N ILE A 159 13.92 9.56 -7.51
CA ILE A 159 13.75 10.99 -7.70
C ILE A 159 12.92 11.20 -8.96
N THR A 160 11.86 11.98 -8.84
CA THR A 160 11.07 12.46 -9.98
C THR A 160 11.24 13.97 -10.07
N PRO A 161 11.61 14.53 -11.23
CA PRO A 161 11.62 15.98 -11.41
C PRO A 161 10.25 16.58 -11.09
N GLN A 162 10.24 17.69 -10.34
CA GLN A 162 9.02 18.30 -9.81
C GLN A 162 8.03 18.67 -10.93
N ASP A 163 8.50 19.24 -12.03
CA ASP A 163 7.70 19.62 -13.19
C ASP A 163 7.01 18.42 -13.86
N LYS A 164 7.69 17.27 -13.90
CA LYS A 164 7.14 16.02 -14.43
C LYS A 164 6.04 15.50 -13.54
N PHE A 165 6.26 15.49 -12.22
CA PHE A 165 5.24 15.07 -11.28
C PHE A 165 4.01 15.99 -11.32
N GLU A 166 4.19 17.30 -11.36
CA GLU A 166 3.09 18.26 -11.47
C GLU A 166 2.25 18.07 -12.74
N GLY A 167 2.88 17.72 -13.87
CA GLY A 167 2.18 17.35 -15.09
C GLY A 167 1.31 16.10 -14.92
N ILE A 168 1.84 15.08 -14.25
CA ILE A 168 1.11 13.84 -13.96
C ILE A 168 -0.02 14.08 -12.95
N ALA A 169 0.21 14.88 -11.91
CA ALA A 169 -0.80 15.25 -10.92
C ALA A 169 -2.00 15.95 -11.58
N ARG A 170 -1.74 16.95 -12.44
CA ARG A 170 -2.79 17.61 -13.23
C ARG A 170 -3.54 16.64 -14.14
N TRP A 171 -2.84 15.70 -14.76
CA TRP A 171 -3.48 14.66 -15.56
C TRP A 171 -4.37 13.73 -14.72
N ILE A 172 -3.95 13.35 -13.51
CA ILE A 172 -4.75 12.55 -12.57
C ILE A 172 -6.04 13.28 -12.23
N GLU A 173 -5.96 14.56 -11.85
CA GLU A 173 -7.12 15.38 -11.49
C GLU A 173 -8.12 15.52 -12.64
N GLN A 174 -7.62 15.73 -13.87
CA GLN A 174 -8.47 15.98 -15.03
C GLN A 174 -9.08 14.72 -15.63
N LYS A 175 -8.38 13.59 -15.58
CA LYS A 175 -8.75 12.37 -16.31
C LYS A 175 -9.15 11.20 -15.42
N ASN A 176 -8.91 11.28 -14.12
CA ASN A 176 -9.15 10.20 -13.14
C ASN A 176 -8.73 8.80 -13.66
N PRO A 177 -7.48 8.63 -14.14
CA PRO A 177 -7.05 7.39 -14.80
C PRO A 177 -6.99 6.21 -13.81
N GLU A 178 -6.98 4.99 -14.34
CA GLU A 178 -6.70 3.78 -13.55
C GLU A 178 -5.31 3.83 -12.91
N ILE A 179 -5.16 3.28 -11.70
CA ILE A 179 -3.90 3.32 -10.94
C ILE A 179 -2.73 2.66 -11.69
N GLN A 180 -3.00 1.64 -12.50
CA GLN A 180 -1.96 1.00 -13.32
C GLN A 180 -1.38 1.97 -14.34
N LYS A 181 -2.22 2.80 -14.98
CA LYS A 181 -1.76 3.82 -15.94
C LYS A 181 -0.92 4.90 -15.24
N ILE A 182 -1.25 5.23 -13.99
CA ILE A 182 -0.45 6.15 -13.16
C ILE A 182 0.94 5.56 -12.92
N ALA A 183 1.00 4.29 -12.51
CA ALA A 183 2.26 3.59 -12.29
C ALA A 183 3.11 3.50 -13.56
N ASP A 184 2.51 3.08 -14.67
CA ASP A 184 3.19 2.98 -15.96
C ASP A 184 3.74 4.35 -16.40
N THR A 185 2.96 5.41 -16.23
CA THR A 185 3.38 6.77 -16.60
C THR A 185 4.54 7.26 -15.72
N LEU A 186 4.45 7.08 -14.40
CA LEU A 186 5.52 7.49 -13.48
C LEU A 186 6.82 6.72 -13.72
N ASN A 187 6.73 5.42 -14.05
CA ASN A 187 7.91 4.62 -14.39
C ASN A 187 8.69 5.15 -15.61
N THR A 188 8.07 5.97 -16.47
CA THR A 188 8.79 6.61 -17.59
C THR A 188 9.59 7.86 -17.21
N VAL A 189 9.33 8.45 -16.04
CA VAL A 189 9.94 9.74 -15.62
C VAL A 189 10.76 9.64 -14.32
N VAL A 190 10.58 8.58 -13.55
CA VAL A 190 11.34 8.32 -12.32
C VAL A 190 12.80 8.00 -12.64
N GLN A 191 13.71 8.49 -11.80
CA GLN A 191 15.12 8.17 -11.85
C GLN A 191 15.47 7.35 -10.61
N GLU A 192 15.93 6.12 -10.82
CA GLU A 192 16.37 5.22 -9.74
C GLU A 192 17.86 5.40 -9.47
N ILE A 193 18.21 5.58 -8.20
CA ILE A 193 19.57 5.72 -7.71
C ILE A 193 19.80 4.58 -6.72
N ASP A 194 20.68 3.65 -7.10
CA ASP A 194 21.10 2.55 -6.23
C ASP A 194 21.94 3.11 -5.06
N ILE A 195 21.45 2.92 -3.85
CA ILE A 195 22.10 3.44 -2.63
C ILE A 195 23.30 2.55 -2.23
N ALA A 196 23.46 1.37 -2.83
CA ALA A 196 24.56 0.44 -2.51
C ALA A 196 25.96 0.91 -2.99
N LYS A 197 26.07 2.09 -3.61
CA LYS A 197 27.31 2.64 -4.18
C LYS A 197 27.86 3.90 -3.50
N ASN A 198 27.29 4.34 -2.37
CA ASN A 198 27.82 5.45 -1.57
C ASN A 198 28.25 4.99 -0.17
#